data_AF-A0AAX6ME43-F1
#
_entry.id   AF-A0AAX6ME43-F1
#
_cell.length_a   1.000
_cell.length_b   1.000
_cell.length_c   1.000
_cell.angle_alpha   90.00
_cell.angle_beta   90.00
_cell.angle_gamma   90.00
#
_symmetry.space_group_name_H-M   'P 1'
#
loop_
_entity.id
_entity.type
_entity.pdbx_description
1 polymer ?
#
loop_
_entity_poly.entity_id
_entity_poly.type
_entity_poly.pdbx_seq_one_letter_code
_entity_poly.pdbx_strand_id
1 'polypeptide(L)'
;MGEISKVGISRRKCTFWSKSLALGGWRCLIICDPPIRRILTDHTGRSGFNVVTSHFNSGYMDFVPLSNQMKATLGPPRTSMMEDLLFYLQNHSDTLDLDHPKSVRIFVEKIIASHFLKLAEFLQSNTEVVLWHLSRRSDLTPFGVSTAEELWSDVQSWKRRVAEYQDDLEGTMLQLGVPLTHSADTSRIENWTDSTADFQHLLHRFRQVERRVIELGNAINTLATLAGNRVSYRTGELSLQEAERAGREARSVKALTILGIVFLPLSFSASLFSMADS
;
A
#
# COMPACT_ATOMS: atom_id res chain seq x y z
N MET A 1 -5.27 11.08 -8.47
CA MET A 1 -4.51 9.85 -8.17
C MET A 1 -4.99 9.42 -6.81
N GLY A 2 -5.83 8.41 -6.76
CA GLY A 2 -6.69 8.11 -5.61
C GLY A 2 -7.86 7.26 -6.08
N GLU A 3 -7.56 6.27 -6.93
CA GLU A 3 -8.57 5.27 -7.26
C GLU A 3 -8.64 4.36 -6.05
N ILE A 4 -9.78 4.38 -5.35
CA ILE A 4 -10.08 3.41 -4.30
C ILE A 4 -9.87 2.04 -4.95
N SER A 5 -8.85 1.31 -4.48
CA SER A 5 -8.63 -0.05 -4.93
C SER A 5 -9.95 -0.80 -4.81
N LYS A 6 -10.43 -1.40 -5.90
CA LYS A 6 -11.65 -2.22 -5.92
C LYS A 6 -11.52 -3.49 -5.07
N VAL A 7 -10.40 -3.64 -4.37
CA VAL A 7 -10.04 -4.78 -3.54
C VAL A 7 -10.10 -4.36 -2.07
N GLY A 8 -11.05 -4.95 -1.33
CA GLY A 8 -11.11 -4.84 0.12
C GLY A 8 -10.31 -5.95 0.79
N ILE A 9 -9.59 -5.62 1.87
CA ILE A 9 -8.95 -6.62 2.73
C ILE A 9 -9.89 -6.91 3.90
N SER A 10 -10.22 -8.18 4.10
CA SER A 10 -11.05 -8.65 5.20
C SER A 10 -10.23 -9.49 6.16
N ARG A 11 -10.25 -9.11 7.44
CA ARG A 11 -9.78 -9.99 8.52
C ARG A 11 -10.83 -11.05 8.79
N ARG A 12 -10.40 -12.30 8.89
CA ARG A 12 -11.21 -13.46 9.26
C ARG A 12 -10.46 -14.29 10.28
N LYS A 13 -11.20 -15.01 11.12
CA LYS A 13 -10.68 -15.92 12.12
C LYS A 13 -11.10 -17.35 11.80
N CYS A 14 -10.22 -18.27 12.17
CA CYS A 14 -10.49 -19.69 12.18
C CYS A 14 -9.96 -20.27 13.48
N THR A 15 -10.80 -21.01 14.19
CA THR A 15 -10.41 -21.70 15.42
C THR A 15 -10.37 -23.20 15.15
N PHE A 16 -9.26 -23.84 15.50
CA PHE A 16 -9.09 -25.29 15.43
C PHE A 16 -8.89 -25.84 16.84
N TRP A 17 -9.67 -26.86 17.19
CA TRP A 17 -9.51 -27.62 18.41
C TRP A 17 -9.56 -29.11 18.10
N SER A 18 -8.68 -29.89 18.73
CA SER A 18 -8.64 -31.34 18.57
C SER A 18 -8.38 -32.04 19.90
N LYS A 19 -8.98 -33.21 20.10
CA LYS A 19 -8.77 -34.05 21.29
C LYS A 19 -8.78 -35.53 20.94
N SER A 20 -7.75 -36.25 21.38
CA SER A 20 -7.71 -37.72 21.32
C SER A 20 -8.66 -38.34 22.35
N LEU A 21 -9.29 -39.45 21.98
CA LEU A 21 -10.21 -40.19 22.82
C LEU A 21 -9.49 -41.36 23.50
N ALA A 22 -9.91 -41.71 24.72
CA ALA A 22 -9.31 -42.78 25.50
C ALA A 22 -9.51 -44.20 24.89
N LEU A 23 -10.53 -44.37 24.05
CA LEU A 23 -10.92 -45.65 23.42
C LEU A 23 -10.35 -45.82 21.99
N GLY A 24 -9.38 -44.98 21.62
CA GLY A 24 -8.93 -44.85 20.23
C GLY A 24 -9.76 -43.84 19.44
N GLY A 25 -9.13 -43.21 18.45
CA GLY A 25 -9.72 -42.14 17.64
C GLY A 25 -9.61 -40.75 18.27
N TRP A 26 -10.16 -39.75 17.56
CA TRP A 26 -10.08 -38.35 17.96
C TRP A 26 -11.30 -37.56 17.47
N ARG A 27 -11.49 -36.36 18.03
CA ARG A 27 -12.50 -35.40 17.59
C ARG A 27 -11.84 -34.06 17.31
N CYS A 28 -12.30 -33.35 16.28
CA CYS A 28 -11.97 -31.95 16.07
C CYS A 28 -13.21 -31.08 15.98
N LEU A 29 -13.04 -29.82 16.36
CA LEU A 29 -13.98 -28.74 16.12
C LEU A 29 -13.25 -27.64 15.36
N ILE A 30 -13.82 -27.23 14.23
CA ILE A 30 -13.30 -26.16 13.38
C ILE A 30 -14.40 -25.13 13.22
N ILE A 31 -14.10 -23.89 13.58
CA ILE A 31 -15.03 -22.75 13.48
C ILE A 31 -14.42 -21.75 12.52
N CYS A 32 -15.11 -21.47 11.43
CA CYS A 32 -14.69 -20.53 10.40
C CYS A 32 -15.69 -19.36 10.29
N ASP A 33 -15.18 -18.16 10.06
CA ASP A 33 -16.03 -17.01 9.77
C ASP A 33 -16.83 -17.20 8.46
N PRO A 34 -18.10 -16.74 8.42
CA PRO A 34 -18.93 -16.83 7.22
C PRO A 34 -18.41 -15.90 6.09
N PRO A 35 -18.80 -16.16 4.83
CA PRO A 35 -18.47 -15.26 3.73
C PRO A 35 -19.13 -13.88 3.93
N ILE A 36 -18.42 -12.82 3.52
CA ILE A 36 -18.95 -11.45 3.59
C ILE A 36 -20.05 -11.30 2.54
N ARG A 37 -21.26 -10.96 3.03
CA ARG A 37 -22.44 -10.68 2.20
C ARG A 37 -22.94 -9.25 2.32
N ARG A 38 -22.54 -8.54 3.38
CA ARG A 38 -22.97 -7.17 3.67
C ARG A 38 -21.84 -6.38 4.29
N ILE A 39 -21.62 -5.16 3.80
CA ILE A 39 -20.69 -4.19 4.37
C ILE A 39 -21.51 -3.10 5.05
N LEU A 40 -21.23 -2.87 6.33
CA LEU A 40 -21.86 -1.80 7.10
C LEU A 40 -21.04 -0.53 6.93
N THR A 41 -21.70 0.60 6.69
CA THR A 41 -21.06 1.91 6.53
C THR A 41 -21.24 2.82 7.72
N ASP A 42 -21.96 2.35 8.74
CA ASP A 42 -22.15 3.07 9.99
C ASP A 42 -21.88 2.16 11.19
N HIS A 43 -21.57 2.78 12.33
CA HIS A 43 -21.41 2.07 13.60
C HIS A 43 -22.75 1.61 14.19
N THR A 44 -23.87 2.13 13.70
CA THR A 44 -25.21 1.76 14.17
C THR A 44 -25.68 0.42 13.60
N GLY A 45 -25.01 -0.09 12.56
CA GLY A 45 -25.34 -1.34 11.88
C GLY A 45 -26.62 -1.29 11.05
N ARG A 46 -27.23 -0.10 10.92
CA ARG A 46 -28.47 0.10 10.16
C ARG A 46 -28.18 0.32 8.69
N SER A 47 -27.12 1.06 8.38
CA SER A 47 -26.76 1.43 7.02
C SER A 47 -25.70 0.48 6.48
N GLY A 48 -25.94 -0.06 5.29
CA GLY A 48 -24.97 -0.90 4.63
C GLY A 48 -25.44 -1.40 3.28
N PHE A 49 -24.51 -2.01 2.55
CA PHE A 49 -24.73 -2.50 1.21
C PHE A 49 -24.53 -4.01 1.17
N ASN A 50 -25.44 -4.71 0.50
CA ASN A 50 -25.21 -6.10 0.15
C ASN A 50 -24.13 -6.14 -0.93
N VAL A 51 -23.18 -7.05 -0.77
CA VAL A 51 -22.03 -7.17 -1.67
C VAL A 51 -21.88 -8.60 -2.15
N VAL A 52 -21.51 -8.72 -3.42
CA VAL A 52 -20.99 -9.95 -3.99
C VAL A 52 -19.47 -9.81 -3.96
N THR A 53 -18.79 -10.77 -3.34
CA THR A 53 -17.33 -10.77 -3.23
C THR A 53 -16.72 -11.75 -4.24
N SER A 54 -15.61 -11.34 -4.84
CA SER A 54 -14.79 -12.18 -5.71
C SER A 54 -13.33 -12.09 -5.26
N HIS A 55 -12.56 -13.13 -5.54
CA HIS A 55 -11.15 -13.16 -5.14
C HIS A 55 -10.30 -12.19 -5.95
N PHE A 56 -9.30 -11.61 -5.29
CA PHE A 56 -8.23 -10.90 -5.98
C PHE A 56 -7.40 -11.89 -6.81
N ASN A 57 -7.18 -11.59 -8.09
CA ASN A 57 -6.38 -12.40 -9.02
C ASN A 57 -6.68 -13.91 -8.96
N SER A 58 -7.96 -14.30 -9.03
CA SER A 58 -8.43 -15.69 -8.97
C SER A 58 -8.20 -16.42 -7.63
N GLY A 59 -7.74 -15.72 -6.59
CA GLY A 59 -7.52 -16.26 -5.26
C GLY A 59 -6.17 -16.96 -5.10
N TYR A 60 -6.03 -17.78 -4.06
CA TYR A 60 -4.76 -18.44 -3.78
C TYR A 60 -4.56 -19.69 -4.65
N MET A 61 -3.29 -20.01 -4.92
CA MET A 61 -2.88 -21.19 -5.68
C MET A 61 -3.06 -22.46 -4.85
N ASP A 62 -3.39 -23.57 -5.50
CA ASP A 62 -3.50 -24.86 -4.79
C ASP A 62 -2.14 -25.27 -4.21
N PHE A 63 -2.15 -25.76 -2.97
CA PHE A 63 -0.95 -26.13 -2.21
C PHE A 63 -0.75 -27.65 -2.16
N VAL A 64 -1.73 -28.45 -2.56
CA VAL A 64 -1.57 -29.91 -2.64
C VAL A 64 -0.82 -30.27 -3.92
N PRO A 65 0.32 -30.98 -3.85
CA PRO A 65 1.07 -31.36 -5.03
C PRO A 65 0.25 -32.26 -5.96
N LEU A 66 0.16 -31.87 -7.23
CA LEU A 66 -0.50 -32.68 -8.26
C LEU A 66 0.44 -33.77 -8.75
N SER A 67 -0.05 -35.01 -8.83
CA SER A 67 0.69 -36.15 -9.41
C SER A 67 1.05 -35.92 -10.89
N ASN A 68 0.25 -35.10 -11.59
CA ASN A 68 0.52 -34.69 -12.96
C ASN A 68 0.27 -33.18 -13.11
N GLN A 69 1.34 -32.39 -13.08
CA GLN A 69 1.31 -30.93 -13.18
C GLN A 69 0.78 -30.41 -14.54
N MET A 70 0.63 -31.26 -15.55
CA MET A 70 0.07 -30.89 -16.86
C MET A 70 -1.46 -30.95 -16.92
N LYS A 71 -2.11 -31.58 -15.93
CA LYS A 71 -3.58 -31.61 -15.84
C LYS A 71 -4.05 -30.49 -14.94
N ALA A 72 -4.80 -29.54 -15.51
CA ALA A 72 -5.54 -28.54 -14.73
C ALA A 72 -6.72 -29.22 -14.03
N THR A 73 -6.57 -29.59 -12.76
CA THR A 73 -7.70 -29.92 -11.90
C THR A 73 -8.42 -28.65 -11.47
N LEU A 74 -9.74 -28.73 -11.26
CA LEU A 74 -10.45 -27.65 -10.59
C LEU A 74 -9.93 -27.55 -9.15
N GLY A 75 -9.39 -26.38 -8.79
CA GLY A 75 -9.03 -26.06 -7.41
C GLY A 75 -10.26 -25.77 -6.53
N PRO A 76 -10.05 -25.37 -5.27
CA PRO A 76 -11.13 -25.11 -4.34
C PRO A 76 -12.06 -23.96 -4.80
N PRO A 77 -13.31 -23.91 -4.33
CA PRO A 77 -14.28 -22.88 -4.72
C PRO A 77 -13.88 -21.48 -4.26
N ARG A 78 -13.10 -21.36 -3.18
CA ARG A 78 -12.56 -20.13 -2.56
C ARG A 78 -13.59 -19.17 -1.96
N THR A 79 -14.88 -19.46 -2.13
CA THR A 79 -16.04 -18.73 -1.59
C THR A 79 -15.99 -18.53 -0.08
N SER A 80 -15.66 -19.57 0.67
CA SER A 80 -15.50 -19.55 2.12
C SER A 80 -14.45 -20.55 2.58
N MET A 81 -13.79 -20.26 3.72
CA MET A 81 -12.79 -21.16 4.29
C MET A 81 -13.36 -22.54 4.61
N MET A 82 -14.64 -22.59 5.00
CA MET A 82 -15.35 -23.85 5.26
C MET A 82 -15.50 -24.66 3.97
N GLU A 83 -15.93 -24.04 2.87
CA GLU A 83 -16.09 -24.73 1.58
C GLU A 83 -14.74 -25.22 1.03
N ASP A 84 -13.68 -24.44 1.19
CA ASP A 84 -12.32 -24.85 0.81
C ASP A 84 -11.85 -26.04 1.65
N LEU A 85 -12.07 -26.00 2.97
CA LEU A 85 -11.74 -27.10 3.85
C LEU A 85 -12.50 -28.38 3.48
N LEU A 86 -13.80 -28.27 3.18
CA LEU A 86 -14.61 -29.39 2.72
C LEU A 86 -14.08 -29.97 1.40
N PHE A 87 -13.70 -29.12 0.45
CA PHE A 87 -13.09 -29.54 -0.80
C PHE A 87 -11.81 -30.36 -0.56
N TYR A 88 -10.89 -29.86 0.28
CA TYR A 88 -9.64 -30.55 0.58
C TYR A 88 -9.86 -31.86 1.35
N LEU A 89 -10.80 -31.89 2.30
CA LEU A 89 -11.14 -33.12 3.02
C LEU A 89 -11.80 -34.17 2.12
N GLN A 90 -12.62 -33.76 1.16
CA GLN A 90 -13.29 -34.69 0.23
C GLN A 90 -12.34 -35.25 -0.82
N ASN A 91 -11.43 -34.42 -1.35
CA ASN A 91 -10.64 -34.77 -2.52
C ASN A 91 -9.19 -35.17 -2.21
N HIS A 92 -8.67 -34.80 -1.03
CA HIS A 92 -7.26 -34.96 -0.67
C HIS A 92 -7.06 -35.56 0.74
N SER A 93 -8.10 -36.13 1.37
CA SER A 93 -7.96 -36.75 2.69
C SER A 93 -7.03 -37.96 2.71
N ASP A 94 -6.84 -38.61 1.57
CA ASP A 94 -5.88 -39.70 1.34
C ASP A 94 -4.43 -39.27 1.50
N THR A 95 -4.15 -37.96 1.34
CA THR A 95 -2.79 -37.41 1.51
C THR A 95 -2.42 -37.16 2.97
N LEU A 96 -3.37 -37.33 3.90
CA LEU A 96 -3.18 -37.08 5.32
C LEU A 96 -3.19 -38.37 6.14
N ASP A 97 -2.38 -38.41 7.19
CA ASP A 97 -2.47 -39.44 8.23
C ASP A 97 -3.66 -39.16 9.15
N LEU A 98 -4.84 -39.68 8.78
CA LEU A 98 -6.08 -39.44 9.52
C LEU A 98 -6.10 -40.07 10.92
N ASP A 99 -5.12 -40.87 11.32
CA ASP A 99 -5.03 -41.40 12.68
C ASP A 99 -4.56 -40.33 13.68
N HIS A 100 -3.84 -39.33 13.19
CA HIS A 100 -3.32 -38.25 14.02
C HIS A 100 -4.33 -37.09 14.17
N PRO A 101 -4.64 -36.64 15.41
CA PRO A 101 -5.69 -35.64 15.68
C PRO A 101 -5.41 -34.25 15.08
N LYS A 102 -4.15 -33.98 14.72
CA LYS A 102 -3.73 -32.71 14.12
C LYS A 102 -3.68 -32.74 12.60
N SER A 103 -3.98 -33.85 11.92
CA SER A 103 -3.75 -33.93 10.47
C SER A 103 -4.65 -32.98 9.68
N VAL A 104 -5.90 -32.79 10.11
CA VAL A 104 -6.82 -31.81 9.51
C VAL A 104 -6.33 -30.36 9.71
N ARG A 105 -5.52 -30.11 10.75
CA ARG A 105 -4.93 -28.79 10.98
C ARG A 105 -4.02 -28.37 9.84
N ILE A 106 -3.38 -29.31 9.13
CA ILE A 106 -2.50 -29.04 7.99
C ILE A 106 -3.26 -28.26 6.91
N PHE A 107 -4.46 -28.70 6.52
CA PHE A 107 -5.27 -27.96 5.54
C PHE A 107 -5.65 -26.56 6.03
N VAL A 108 -6.03 -26.42 7.30
CA VAL A 108 -6.35 -25.12 7.90
C VAL A 108 -5.14 -24.18 7.82
N GLU A 109 -3.97 -24.65 8.23
CA GLU A 109 -2.73 -23.88 8.18
C GLU A 109 -2.35 -23.49 6.75
N LYS A 110 -2.43 -24.42 5.80
CA LYS A 110 -2.07 -24.19 4.39
C LYS A 110 -3.00 -23.20 3.71
N ILE A 111 -4.31 -23.26 3.98
CA ILE A 111 -5.29 -22.26 3.51
C ILE A 111 -4.95 -20.88 4.07
N ILE A 112 -4.69 -20.78 5.39
CA ILE A 112 -4.31 -19.51 6.04
C ILE A 112 -3.02 -18.95 5.44
N ALA A 113 -1.98 -19.77 5.34
CA ALA A 113 -0.70 -19.37 4.75
C ALA A 113 -0.87 -18.88 3.31
N SER A 114 -1.69 -19.57 2.52
CA SER A 114 -1.99 -19.21 1.13
C SER A 114 -2.73 -17.87 1.01
N HIS A 115 -3.63 -17.55 1.94
CA HIS A 115 -4.26 -16.23 2.02
C HIS A 115 -3.27 -15.12 2.40
N PHE A 116 -2.40 -15.36 3.39
CA PHE A 116 -1.34 -14.42 3.74
C PHE A 116 -0.36 -14.18 2.58
N LEU A 117 -0.06 -15.22 1.80
CA LEU A 117 0.78 -15.08 0.61
C LEU A 117 0.12 -14.17 -0.42
N LYS A 118 -1.18 -14.35 -0.70
CA LYS A 118 -1.92 -13.44 -1.59
C LYS A 118 -2.03 -12.02 -1.08
N LEU A 119 -2.15 -11.85 0.24
CA LEU A 119 -2.12 -10.52 0.85
C LEU A 119 -0.75 -9.85 0.65
N ALA A 120 0.35 -10.58 0.84
CA ALA A 120 1.70 -10.07 0.60
C ALA A 120 1.91 -9.69 -0.88
N GLU A 121 1.47 -10.53 -1.83
CA GLU A 121 1.53 -10.24 -3.26
C GLU A 121 0.71 -9.00 -3.64
N PHE A 122 -0.50 -8.86 -3.06
CA PHE A 122 -1.34 -7.68 -3.27
C PHE A 122 -0.59 -6.41 -2.81
N LEU A 123 -0.06 -6.39 -1.59
CA LEU A 123 0.65 -5.23 -1.05
C LEU A 123 1.93 -4.91 -1.85
N GLN A 124 2.69 -5.94 -2.24
CA GLN A 124 3.87 -5.77 -3.08
C GLN A 124 3.50 -5.15 -4.43
N SER A 125 2.49 -5.69 -5.12
CA SER A 125 2.07 -5.21 -6.44
C SER A 125 1.62 -3.75 -6.40
N ASN A 126 0.84 -3.37 -5.38
CA ASN A 126 0.39 -1.98 -5.22
C ASN A 126 1.57 -1.03 -4.93
N THR A 127 2.52 -1.47 -4.10
CA THR A 127 3.74 -0.70 -3.81
C THR A 127 4.58 -0.49 -5.08
N GLU A 128 4.74 -1.54 -5.89
CA GLU A 128 5.48 -1.50 -7.16
C GLU A 128 4.82 -0.60 -8.20
N VAL A 129 3.48 -0.62 -8.31
CA VAL A 129 2.74 0.28 -9.21
C VAL A 129 2.98 1.74 -8.84
N VAL A 130 2.88 2.11 -7.57
CA VAL A 130 3.14 3.50 -7.15
C VAL A 130 4.60 3.87 -7.39
N LEU A 131 5.55 3.00 -7.02
CA LEU A 131 6.97 3.23 -7.25
C LEU A 131 7.27 3.45 -8.74
N TRP A 132 6.69 2.62 -9.61
CA TRP A 132 6.81 2.76 -11.06
C TRP A 132 6.35 4.12 -11.56
N HIS A 133 5.16 4.58 -11.11
CA HIS A 133 4.62 5.89 -11.48
C HIS A 133 5.46 7.07 -10.99
N LEU A 134 6.20 6.92 -9.89
CA LEU A 134 7.12 7.94 -9.39
C LEU A 134 8.46 7.92 -10.13
N SER A 135 8.94 6.74 -10.55
CA SER A 135 10.26 6.58 -11.20
C SER A 135 10.38 7.23 -12.58
N ARG A 136 9.26 7.36 -13.32
CA ARG A 136 9.23 7.83 -14.72
C ARG A 136 8.57 9.19 -14.88
N ARG A 137 8.95 10.19 -14.08
CA ARG A 137 8.49 11.57 -14.26
C ARG A 137 9.60 12.49 -14.74
N SER A 138 9.43 13.02 -15.96
CA SER A 138 10.25 14.11 -16.50
C SER A 138 9.74 15.48 -16.05
N ASP A 139 8.45 15.60 -15.71
CA ASP A 139 7.87 16.82 -15.18
C ASP A 139 7.20 16.61 -13.81
N LEU A 140 7.65 17.41 -12.85
CA LEU A 140 7.15 17.43 -11.47
C LEU A 140 6.06 18.48 -11.26
N THR A 141 5.68 19.28 -12.26
CA THR A 141 4.57 20.24 -12.12
C THR A 141 3.24 19.60 -11.67
N PRO A 142 2.88 18.36 -12.05
CA PRO A 142 1.66 17.71 -11.57
C PRO A 142 1.82 17.11 -10.17
N PHE A 143 3.04 17.11 -9.61
CA PHE A 143 3.32 16.64 -8.25
C PHE A 143 3.21 17.83 -7.29
N GLY A 144 1.96 18.24 -7.04
CA GLY A 144 1.65 19.30 -6.07
C GLY A 144 1.69 18.79 -4.63
N VAL A 145 1.58 19.74 -3.68
CA VAL A 145 1.53 19.45 -2.25
C VAL A 145 0.40 18.48 -1.90
N SER A 146 -0.80 18.69 -2.48
CA SER A 146 -1.95 17.80 -2.24
C SER A 146 -1.70 16.36 -2.69
N THR A 147 -1.06 16.15 -3.85
CA THR A 147 -0.71 14.80 -4.32
C THR A 147 0.34 14.14 -3.42
N ALA A 148 1.29 14.92 -2.90
CA ALA A 148 2.26 14.41 -1.95
C ALA A 148 1.59 14.00 -0.62
N GLU A 149 0.67 14.81 -0.11
CA GLU A 149 -0.11 14.52 1.11
C GLU A 149 -0.98 13.26 0.96
N GLU A 150 -1.69 13.12 -0.17
CA GLU A 150 -2.50 11.93 -0.48
C GLU A 150 -1.64 10.66 -0.52
N LEU A 151 -0.56 10.67 -1.31
CA LEU A 151 0.34 9.52 -1.43
C LEU A 151 1.03 9.19 -0.11
N TRP A 152 1.43 10.21 0.65
CA TRP A 152 2.03 10.01 1.96
C TRP A 152 1.04 9.35 2.94
N SER A 153 -0.21 9.80 2.95
CA SER A 153 -1.28 9.21 3.77
C SER A 153 -1.51 7.73 3.42
N ASP A 154 -1.55 7.40 2.13
CA ASP A 154 -1.68 6.02 1.65
C ASP A 154 -0.50 5.14 2.11
N VAL A 155 0.73 5.64 1.97
CA VAL A 155 1.93 4.92 2.40
C VAL A 155 1.98 4.72 3.91
N GLN A 156 1.57 5.71 4.72
CA GLN A 156 1.46 5.52 6.17
C GLN A 156 0.42 4.47 6.52
N SER A 157 -0.71 4.45 5.82
CA SER A 157 -1.75 3.43 5.97
C SER A 157 -1.21 2.04 5.64
N TRP A 158 -0.47 1.88 4.55
CA TRP A 158 0.18 0.61 4.19
C TRP A 158 1.22 0.18 5.22
N LYS A 159 2.08 1.10 5.68
CA LYS A 159 3.07 0.81 6.71
C LYS A 159 2.42 0.27 7.98
N ARG A 160 1.37 0.93 8.47
CA ARG A 160 0.62 0.49 9.65
C ARG A 160 -0.01 -0.89 9.43
N ARG A 161 -0.67 -1.11 8.29
CA ARG A 161 -1.30 -2.40 7.97
C ARG A 161 -0.28 -3.54 7.87
N VAL A 162 0.87 -3.30 7.23
CA VAL A 162 1.95 -4.30 7.13
C VAL A 162 2.46 -4.68 8.52
N ALA A 163 2.64 -3.70 9.42
CA ALA A 163 3.02 -3.98 10.81
C ALA A 163 1.95 -4.83 11.52
N GLU A 164 0.66 -4.46 11.40
CA GLU A 164 -0.43 -5.26 11.98
C GLU A 164 -0.47 -6.69 11.42
N TYR A 165 -0.18 -6.90 10.12
CA TYR A 165 -0.11 -8.25 9.55
C TYR A 165 1.10 -9.05 10.03
N GLN A 166 2.22 -8.38 10.32
CA GLN A 166 3.36 -9.04 10.96
C GLN A 166 3.00 -9.48 12.38
N ASP A 167 2.36 -8.61 13.17
CA ASP A 167 1.91 -8.95 14.53
C ASP A 167 0.91 -10.12 14.52
N ASP A 168 -0.08 -10.09 13.61
CA ASP A 168 -1.06 -11.17 13.43
C ASP A 168 -0.36 -12.50 13.06
N LEU A 169 0.66 -12.44 12.20
CA LEU A 169 1.42 -13.61 11.75
C LEU A 169 2.33 -14.16 12.86
N GLU A 170 3.04 -13.30 13.58
CA GLU A 170 3.88 -13.70 14.72
C GLU A 170 3.02 -14.31 15.84
N GLY A 171 1.86 -13.72 16.13
CA GLY A 171 0.89 -14.29 17.07
C GLY A 171 0.38 -15.67 16.64
N THR A 172 0.12 -15.84 15.35
CA THR A 172 -0.25 -17.14 14.78
C THR A 172 0.90 -18.14 14.91
N MET A 173 2.12 -17.76 14.56
CA MET A 173 3.32 -18.61 14.69
C MET A 173 3.52 -19.08 16.13
N LEU A 174 3.38 -18.18 17.11
CA LEU A 174 3.47 -18.52 18.54
C LEU A 174 2.40 -19.55 18.95
N GLN A 175 1.16 -19.39 18.52
CA GLN A 175 0.08 -20.35 18.81
C GLN A 175 0.32 -21.71 18.15
N LEU A 176 0.90 -21.72 16.95
CA LEU A 176 1.18 -22.94 16.21
C LEU A 176 2.45 -23.66 16.70
N GLY A 177 3.31 -22.98 17.48
CA GLY A 177 4.61 -23.48 17.92
C GLY A 177 5.72 -23.33 16.87
N VAL A 178 5.52 -22.45 15.89
CA VAL A 178 6.48 -22.18 14.81
C VAL A 178 7.58 -21.24 15.33
N PRO A 179 8.86 -21.59 15.19
CA PRO A 179 9.95 -20.71 15.60
C PRO A 179 9.97 -19.41 14.77
N LEU A 180 10.15 -18.27 15.45
CA LEU A 180 10.28 -16.94 14.83
C LEU A 180 11.65 -16.70 14.16
N THR A 181 12.41 -17.76 13.88
CA THR A 181 13.74 -17.68 13.27
C THR A 181 13.70 -17.03 11.89
N HIS A 182 14.72 -16.21 11.60
CA HIS A 182 14.77 -15.33 10.43
C HIS A 182 15.19 -16.02 9.12
N SER A 183 15.66 -17.27 9.16
CA SER A 183 16.03 -18.05 7.98
C SER A 183 15.10 -19.25 7.86
N ALA A 184 14.23 -19.27 6.85
CA ALA A 184 13.61 -20.50 6.41
C ALA A 184 14.74 -21.42 5.91
N ASP A 185 15.05 -22.46 6.68
CA ASP A 185 16.01 -23.47 6.26
C ASP A 185 15.37 -24.29 5.14
N THR A 186 15.50 -23.78 3.92
CA THR A 186 14.93 -24.40 2.71
C THR A 186 15.48 -25.80 2.45
N SER A 187 16.60 -26.17 3.10
CA SER A 187 17.14 -27.54 3.06
C SER A 187 16.25 -28.56 3.78
N ARG A 188 15.30 -28.13 4.61
CA ARG A 188 14.38 -29.00 5.37
C ARG A 188 13.01 -29.19 4.72
N ILE A 189 12.74 -28.57 3.58
CA ILE A 189 11.42 -28.64 2.92
C ILE A 189 11.33 -29.93 2.10
N GLU A 190 11.16 -31.06 2.78
CA GLU A 190 10.98 -32.36 2.13
C GLU A 190 9.50 -32.71 1.89
N ASN A 191 8.58 -32.09 2.63
CA ASN A 191 7.16 -32.43 2.60
C ASN A 191 6.25 -31.19 2.56
N TRP A 192 5.30 -31.17 1.62
CA TRP A 192 4.33 -30.08 1.46
C TRP A 192 3.42 -29.90 2.67
N THR A 193 3.33 -30.88 3.58
CA THR A 193 2.53 -30.79 4.80
C THR A 193 3.18 -29.94 5.89
N ASP A 194 4.47 -29.60 5.78
CA ASP A 194 5.13 -28.73 6.75
C ASP A 194 4.73 -27.27 6.53
N SER A 195 3.93 -26.71 7.44
CA SER A 195 3.53 -25.30 7.40
C SER A 195 4.57 -24.38 8.06
N THR A 196 5.57 -24.91 8.77
CA THR A 196 6.58 -24.12 9.50
C THR A 196 7.36 -23.22 8.56
N ALA A 197 7.87 -23.81 7.47
CA ALA A 197 8.61 -23.08 6.45
C ALA A 197 7.75 -22.01 5.76
N ASP A 198 6.45 -22.28 5.54
CA ASP A 198 5.53 -21.31 4.93
C ASP A 198 5.38 -20.08 5.82
N PHE A 199 5.09 -20.24 7.11
CA PHE A 199 4.91 -19.11 8.02
C PHE A 199 6.20 -18.31 8.22
N GLN A 200 7.36 -18.98 8.30
CA GLN A 200 8.67 -18.30 8.34
C GLN A 200 8.94 -17.51 7.06
N HIS A 201 8.65 -18.12 5.90
CA HIS A 201 8.76 -17.44 4.61
C HIS A 201 7.83 -16.23 4.55
N LEU A 202 6.56 -16.38 4.95
CA LEU A 202 5.59 -15.29 5.00
C LEU A 202 6.08 -14.13 5.86
N LEU A 203 6.60 -14.40 7.06
CA LEU A 203 7.12 -13.36 7.94
C LEU A 203 8.30 -12.62 7.29
N HIS A 204 9.20 -13.34 6.64
CA HIS A 204 10.28 -12.74 5.87
C HIS A 204 9.73 -11.86 4.72
N ARG A 205 8.70 -12.32 4.01
CA ARG A 205 8.08 -11.59 2.90
C ARG A 205 7.39 -10.31 3.37
N PHE A 206 6.64 -10.34 4.47
CA PHE A 206 6.03 -9.12 5.02
C PHE A 206 7.07 -8.09 5.48
N ARG A 207 8.20 -8.54 6.06
CA ARG A 207 9.34 -7.65 6.38
C ARG A 207 9.99 -7.07 5.13
N GLN A 208 10.05 -7.82 4.03
CA GLN A 208 10.51 -7.27 2.73
C GLN A 208 9.54 -6.20 2.21
N VAL A 209 8.23 -6.46 2.28
CA VAL A 209 7.20 -5.50 1.86
C VAL A 209 7.29 -4.23 2.70
N GLU A 210 7.45 -4.35 4.03
CA GLU A 210 7.61 -3.20 4.93
C GLU A 210 8.79 -2.32 4.51
N ARG A 211 9.97 -2.90 4.27
CA ARG A 211 11.15 -2.15 3.82
C ARG A 211 10.86 -1.37 2.54
N ARG A 212 10.20 -2.00 1.56
CA ARG A 212 9.82 -1.35 0.30
C ARG A 212 8.82 -0.21 0.49
N VAL A 213 7.85 -0.37 1.40
CA VAL A 213 6.89 0.68 1.75
C VAL A 213 7.59 1.87 2.41
N ILE A 214 8.58 1.62 3.28
CA ILE A 214 9.40 2.66 3.91
C ILE A 214 10.25 3.39 2.85
N GLU A 215 10.91 2.66 1.96
CA GLU A 215 11.67 3.22 0.85
C GLU A 215 10.80 4.10 -0.05
N LEU A 216 9.59 3.65 -0.36
CA LEU A 216 8.60 4.43 -1.12
C LEU A 216 8.23 5.73 -0.39
N GLY A 217 7.98 5.67 0.92
CA GLY A 217 7.68 6.86 1.73
C GLY A 217 8.83 7.87 1.71
N ASN A 218 10.07 7.39 1.81
CA ASN A 218 11.25 8.23 1.70
C ASN A 218 11.36 8.89 0.31
N ALA A 219 11.10 8.13 -0.77
CA ALA A 219 11.12 8.64 -2.13
C ALA A 219 10.05 9.73 -2.36
N ILE A 220 8.84 9.55 -1.82
CA ILE A 220 7.76 10.55 -1.88
C ILE A 220 8.18 11.84 -1.17
N ASN A 221 8.78 11.74 0.03
CA ASN A 221 9.27 12.91 0.77
C ASN A 221 10.35 13.66 -0.03
N THR A 222 11.31 12.95 -0.63
CA THR A 222 12.34 13.56 -1.48
C THR A 222 11.72 14.27 -2.68
N LEU A 223 10.74 13.66 -3.36
CA LEU A 223 10.04 14.27 -4.48
C LEU A 223 9.26 15.52 -4.07
N ALA A 224 8.61 15.50 -2.90
CA ALA A 224 7.89 16.65 -2.37
C ALA A 224 8.83 17.83 -2.10
N THR A 225 10.00 17.56 -1.51
CA THR A 225 11.04 18.59 -1.31
C THR A 225 11.54 19.15 -2.64
N LEU A 226 11.80 18.31 -3.64
CA LEU A 226 12.25 18.75 -4.96
C LEU A 226 11.19 19.60 -5.68
N ALA A 227 9.92 19.19 -5.60
CA ALA A 227 8.81 19.94 -6.18
C ALA A 227 8.65 21.31 -5.49
N GLY A 228 8.72 21.36 -4.16
CA GLY A 228 8.69 22.62 -3.39
C GLY A 228 9.85 23.55 -3.77
N ASN A 229 11.07 23.04 -3.85
CA ASN A 229 12.24 23.81 -4.26
C ASN A 229 12.10 24.39 -5.68
N ARG A 230 11.51 23.64 -6.61
CA ARG A 230 11.27 24.12 -7.98
C ARG A 230 10.29 25.29 -8.03
N VAL A 231 9.22 25.23 -7.22
CA VAL A 231 8.27 26.35 -7.10
C VAL A 231 8.98 27.57 -6.51
N SER A 232 9.71 27.40 -5.41
CA SER A 232 10.46 28.48 -4.77
C SER A 232 11.51 29.10 -5.69
N TYR A 233 12.19 28.30 -6.52
CA TYR A 233 13.15 28.80 -7.49
C TYR A 233 12.46 29.66 -8.55
N ARG A 234 11.34 29.17 -9.12
CA ARG A 234 10.59 29.90 -10.15
C ARG A 234 9.97 31.19 -9.60
N THR A 235 9.42 31.18 -8.39
CA THR A 235 8.90 32.40 -7.76
C THR A 235 10.03 33.38 -7.42
N GLY A 236 11.19 32.88 -6.99
CA GLY A 236 12.40 33.69 -6.79
C GLY A 236 12.86 34.38 -8.07
N GLU A 237 12.92 33.65 -9.18
CA GLU A 237 13.30 34.19 -10.49
C GLU A 237 12.33 35.29 -10.97
N LEU A 238 11.02 35.04 -10.85
CA LEU A 238 9.99 36.04 -11.16
C LEU A 238 10.13 37.28 -10.26
N SER A 239 10.34 37.11 -8.96
CA SER A 239 10.52 38.23 -8.04
C SER A 239 11.76 39.08 -8.34
N LEU A 240 12.86 38.43 -8.78
CA LEU A 240 14.07 39.12 -9.19
C LEU A 240 13.83 39.91 -10.48
N GLN A 241 13.13 39.33 -11.45
CA GLN A 241 12.76 40.00 -12.69
C GLN A 241 11.85 41.22 -12.44
N GLU A 242 10.88 41.10 -11.54
CA GLU A 242 10.01 42.20 -11.12
C GLU A 242 10.79 43.30 -10.39
N ALA A 243 11.71 42.93 -9.49
CA ALA A 243 12.58 43.88 -8.79
C ALA A 243 13.49 44.64 -9.75
N GLU A 244 14.07 43.98 -10.75
CA GLU A 244 14.86 44.63 -11.79
C GLU A 244 14.03 45.62 -12.60
N ARG A 245 12.81 45.23 -12.98
CA ARG A 245 11.90 46.09 -13.73
C ARG A 245 11.53 47.32 -12.91
N ALA A 246 11.12 47.14 -11.66
CA ALA A 246 10.83 48.25 -10.74
C ALA A 246 12.06 49.16 -10.55
N GLY A 247 13.27 48.59 -10.47
CA GLY A 247 14.52 49.35 -10.40
C GLY A 247 14.77 50.22 -11.64
N ARG A 248 14.47 49.70 -12.84
CA ARG A 248 14.56 50.48 -14.10
C ARG A 248 13.52 51.59 -14.14
N GLU A 249 12.28 51.30 -13.76
CA GLU A 249 11.20 52.29 -13.69
C GLU A 249 11.53 53.41 -12.70
N ALA A 250 12.06 53.07 -11.51
CA ALA A 250 12.49 54.04 -10.51
C ALA A 250 13.63 54.95 -11.03
N ARG A 251 14.58 54.42 -11.82
CA ARG A 251 15.63 55.24 -12.46
C ARG A 251 15.04 56.20 -13.49
N SER A 252 14.08 55.73 -14.30
CA SER A 252 13.39 56.57 -15.29
C SER A 252 12.63 57.72 -14.60
N VAL A 253 11.87 57.41 -13.54
CA VAL A 253 11.15 58.43 -12.76
C VAL A 253 12.11 59.44 -12.16
N LYS A 254 13.23 58.99 -11.55
CA LYS A 254 14.26 59.89 -11.02
C LYS A 254 14.80 60.85 -12.08
N ALA A 255 15.12 60.35 -13.28
CA ALA A 255 15.60 61.18 -14.38
C ALA A 255 14.55 62.23 -14.80
N LEU A 256 13.28 61.81 -14.91
CA LEU A 256 12.17 62.69 -15.29
C LEU A 256 11.92 63.78 -14.23
N THR A 257 12.03 63.45 -12.94
CA THR A 257 11.93 64.43 -11.85
C THR A 257 13.08 65.43 -11.88
N ILE A 258 14.32 64.99 -12.13
CA ILE A 258 15.47 65.90 -12.27
C ILE A 258 15.25 66.87 -13.43
N LEU A 259 14.83 66.35 -14.59
CA LEU A 259 14.51 67.18 -15.74
C LEU A 259 13.40 68.19 -15.41
N GLY A 260 12.33 67.76 -14.74
CA GLY A 260 11.26 68.65 -14.29
C GLY A 260 11.78 69.76 -13.38
N ILE A 261 12.60 69.44 -12.37
CA ILE A 261 13.16 70.41 -11.43
C ILE A 261 14.05 71.45 -12.13
N VAL A 262 14.86 71.04 -13.12
CA VAL A 262 15.76 71.94 -13.83
C VAL A 262 15.01 72.79 -14.86
N PHE A 263 14.16 72.17 -15.68
CA PHE A 263 13.55 72.82 -16.84
C PHE A 263 12.26 73.58 -16.54
N LEU A 264 11.48 73.23 -15.50
CA LEU A 264 10.28 74.02 -15.16
C LEU A 264 10.64 75.49 -14.84
N PRO A 265 11.56 75.78 -13.89
CA PRO A 265 11.92 77.16 -13.56
C PRO A 265 12.54 77.90 -14.75
N LEU A 266 13.42 77.25 -15.52
CA LEU A 266 14.03 77.82 -16.72
C LEU A 266 12.98 78.18 -17.77
N SER A 267 12.00 77.32 -18.02
CA SER A 267 10.91 77.60 -18.96
C SER A 267 10.06 78.79 -18.51
N PHE A 268 9.81 78.91 -17.21
CA PHE A 268 9.08 80.04 -16.65
C PHE A 268 9.87 81.34 -16.80
N SER A 269 11.17 81.34 -16.48
CA SER A 269 12.05 82.50 -16.71
C SER A 269 12.12 82.87 -18.19
N ALA A 270 12.34 81.90 -19.09
CA ALA A 270 12.39 82.14 -20.53
C ALA A 270 11.07 82.71 -21.06
N SER A 271 9.92 82.18 -20.60
CA SER A 271 8.61 82.74 -20.95
C SER A 271 8.43 84.16 -20.42
N LEU A 272 8.84 84.43 -19.19
CA LEU A 272 8.70 85.75 -18.56
C LEU A 272 9.58 86.81 -19.22
N PHE A 273 10.80 86.44 -19.65
CA PHE A 273 11.69 87.32 -20.40
C PHE A 273 11.38 87.39 -21.90
N SER A 274 10.77 86.35 -22.49
CA SER A 274 10.31 86.36 -23.88
C SER A 274 9.07 87.23 -24.10
N MET A 275 8.35 87.59 -23.03
CA MET A 275 7.24 88.54 -23.07
C MET A 275 7.71 90.00 -23.02
N ALA A 276 9.02 90.27 -22.94
CA ALA A 276 9.58 91.62 -22.84
C ALA A 276 9.73 92.37 -24.19
N ASP A 277 9.28 91.79 -25.30
CA ASP A 277 9.15 92.47 -26.59
C ASP A 277 7.66 92.64 -26.96
N SER A 278 7.01 93.61 -26.32
CA SER A 278 5.81 94.31 -26.81
C SER A 278 5.71 95.68 -26.17
#